data_AF-A0A842J7Z4-F1
#
_entry.id   AF-A0A842J7Z4-F1
#
_cell.length_a   1.000
_cell.length_b   1.000
_cell.length_c   1.000
_cell.angle_alpha   90.00
_cell.angle_beta   90.00
_cell.angle_gamma   90.00
#
_symmetry.space_group_name_H-M   'P 1'
#
loop_
_entity.id
_entity.type
_entity.pdbx_description
1 polymer ?
#
loop_
_entity_poly.entity_id
_entity_poly.type
_entity_poly.pdbx_seq_one_letter_code
_entity_poly.pdbx_strand_id
1 'polypeptide(L)'
;MKKTLLLFILIFSFGMGVESPNEVMEERIESELEYILKTKTKIEYDVNISGESINIEVEIDSLKAPNKEELENLSKKIISYLKTETKYKDINITIKKDSVILDDEVIYIKREKI
;
A
#
# COMPACT_ATOMS: atom_id res chain seq x y z
N MET A 1 19.15 19.90 51.84
CA MET A 1 17.73 19.48 51.82
C MET A 1 17.61 18.33 50.82
N LYS A 2 17.35 17.11 51.29
CA LYS A 2 17.25 15.91 50.44
C LYS A 2 15.84 15.84 49.86
N LYS A 3 15.70 15.82 48.53
CA LYS A 3 14.46 15.44 47.86
C LYS A 3 14.81 14.35 46.85
N THR A 4 14.59 13.12 47.27
CA THR A 4 14.62 11.91 46.43
C THR A 4 13.47 12.00 45.44
N LEU A 5 13.80 12.04 44.16
CA LEU A 5 12.87 12.02 43.04
C LEU A 5 12.41 10.57 42.85
N LEU A 6 11.14 10.30 43.11
CA LEU A 6 10.51 9.00 42.87
C LEU A 6 10.29 8.82 41.36
N LEU A 7 11.12 7.97 40.74
CA LEU A 7 11.00 7.58 39.35
C LEU A 7 9.87 6.53 39.25
N PHE A 8 8.72 6.93 38.74
CA PHE A 8 7.64 6.01 38.36
C PHE A 8 8.07 5.28 37.08
N ILE A 9 8.61 4.07 37.22
CA ILE A 9 8.80 3.15 36.11
C ILE A 9 7.45 2.49 35.85
N LEU A 10 6.68 3.05 34.90
CA LEU A 10 5.55 2.36 34.30
C LEU A 10 6.10 1.26 33.39
N ILE A 11 6.25 0.06 33.96
CA ILE A 11 6.48 -1.16 33.20
C ILE A 11 5.14 -1.51 32.55
N PHE A 12 4.93 -1.04 31.32
CA PHE A 12 3.86 -1.57 30.49
C PHE A 12 4.30 -2.93 29.94
N SER A 13 4.03 -3.96 30.73
CA SER A 13 3.92 -5.33 30.23
C SER A 13 2.61 -5.45 29.45
N PHE A 14 2.65 -5.34 28.13
CA PHE A 14 1.57 -5.82 27.28
C PHE A 14 2.14 -6.83 26.30
N GLY A 15 2.04 -8.10 26.70
CA GLY A 15 1.95 -9.21 25.76
C GLY A 15 0.56 -9.16 25.12
N MET A 16 0.48 -8.57 23.95
CA MET A 16 -0.54 -8.82 22.93
C MET A 16 0.24 -8.87 21.61
N GLY A 17 -0.09 -9.77 20.70
CA GLY A 17 0.51 -9.78 19.37
C GLY A 17 0.25 -8.43 18.72
N VAL A 18 1.24 -7.55 18.80
CA VAL A 18 1.20 -6.24 18.16
C VAL A 18 1.50 -6.54 16.71
N GLU A 19 0.45 -6.64 15.90
CA GLU A 19 0.57 -6.43 14.47
C GLU A 19 1.45 -5.20 14.28
N SER A 20 2.49 -5.34 13.45
CA SER A 20 3.47 -4.27 13.33
C SER A 20 2.76 -3.01 12.81
N PRO A 21 3.19 -1.79 13.18
CA PRO A 21 2.60 -0.57 12.63
C PRO A 21 2.54 -0.52 11.09
N ASN A 22 3.37 -1.33 10.42
CA ASN A 22 3.34 -1.49 8.98
C ASN A 22 2.16 -2.35 8.51
N GLU A 23 1.82 -3.44 9.21
CA GLU A 23 0.68 -4.31 8.86
C GLU A 23 -0.65 -3.54 8.91
N VAL A 24 -0.87 -2.77 9.98
CA VAL A 24 -2.08 -1.91 10.09
C VAL A 24 -2.14 -0.85 8.98
N MET A 25 -0.98 -0.37 8.53
CA MET A 25 -0.92 0.61 7.44
C MET A 25 -1.13 -0.04 6.07
N GLU A 26 -0.58 -1.24 5.87
CA GLU A 26 -0.78 -2.09 4.71
C GLU A 26 -2.27 -2.34 4.51
N GLU A 27 -2.96 -2.87 5.52
CA GLU A 27 -4.41 -3.14 5.49
C GLU A 27 -5.24 -1.88 5.17
N ARG A 28 -4.84 -0.72 5.69
CA ARG A 28 -5.51 0.54 5.40
C ARG A 28 -5.33 0.94 3.94
N ILE A 29 -4.11 0.86 3.42
CA ILE A 29 -3.81 1.19 2.02
C ILE A 29 -4.54 0.23 1.10
N GLU A 30 -4.52 -1.06 1.42
CA GLU A 30 -5.27 -2.11 0.74
C GLU A 30 -6.76 -1.79 0.66
N SER A 31 -7.40 -1.49 1.80
CA SER A 31 -8.84 -1.14 1.85
C SER A 31 -9.18 0.06 0.96
N GLU A 32 -8.30 1.06 0.92
CA GLU A 32 -8.49 2.27 0.12
C GLU A 32 -8.22 2.03 -1.37
N LEU A 33 -7.24 1.17 -1.69
CA LEU A 33 -7.05 0.67 -3.04
C LEU A 33 -8.31 -0.05 -3.53
N GLU A 34 -8.92 -0.92 -2.71
CA GLU A 34 -10.20 -1.56 -3.04
C GLU A 34 -11.27 -0.53 -3.41
N TYR A 35 -11.38 0.54 -2.61
CA TYR A 35 -12.34 1.61 -2.84
C TYR A 35 -12.05 2.41 -4.11
N ILE A 36 -10.79 2.78 -4.35
CA ILE A 36 -10.35 3.51 -5.56
C ILE A 36 -10.59 2.65 -6.80
N LEU A 37 -10.33 1.35 -6.68
CA LEU A 37 -10.43 0.34 -7.72
C LEU A 37 -11.85 -0.22 -7.88
N LYS A 38 -12.88 0.37 -7.24
CA LYS A 38 -14.30 -0.01 -7.35
C LYS A 38 -14.73 -0.39 -8.78
N THR A 39 -14.49 -1.64 -9.15
CA THR A 39 -14.76 -2.17 -10.47
C THR A 39 -15.65 -3.39 -10.31
N LYS A 40 -16.36 -3.74 -11.39
CA LYS A 40 -17.19 -4.96 -11.45
C LYS A 40 -16.35 -6.22 -11.68
N THR A 41 -15.05 -6.13 -11.48
CA THR A 41 -14.05 -7.18 -11.69
C THR A 41 -13.29 -7.40 -10.42
N LYS A 42 -12.94 -8.65 -10.16
CA LYS A 42 -11.97 -8.97 -9.12
C LYS A 42 -10.65 -8.36 -9.56
N ILE A 43 -10.16 -7.40 -8.79
CA ILE A 43 -8.81 -6.85 -8.93
C ILE A 43 -8.10 -7.29 -7.67
N GLU A 44 -7.04 -8.05 -7.83
CA GLU A 44 -6.16 -8.42 -6.72
C GLU A 44 -5.09 -7.35 -6.61
N TYR A 45 -4.68 -7.02 -5.40
CA TYR A 45 -3.59 -6.10 -5.18
C TYR A 45 -2.83 -6.52 -3.95
N ASP A 46 -1.54 -6.21 -3.94
CA ASP A 46 -0.61 -6.50 -2.87
C ASP A 46 0.17 -5.22 -2.55
N VAL A 47 0.35 -4.95 -1.26
CA VAL A 47 1.02 -3.75 -0.78
C VAL A 47 2.18 -4.17 0.09
N ASN A 48 3.40 -3.78 -0.29
CA ASN A 48 4.59 -4.05 0.51
C ASN A 48 5.26 -2.75 0.94
N ILE A 49 5.32 -2.55 2.25
CA ILE A 49 5.94 -1.38 2.88
C ILE A 49 7.33 -1.76 3.43
N SER A 50 8.37 -1.12 2.91
CA SER A 50 9.74 -1.31 3.36
C SER A 50 10.40 0.04 3.66
N GLY A 51 10.47 0.39 4.95
CA GLY A 51 11.01 1.67 5.39
C GLY A 51 10.16 2.85 4.90
N GLU A 52 10.75 3.75 4.11
CA GLU A 52 10.07 4.89 3.50
C GLU A 52 9.61 4.61 2.06
N SER A 53 9.75 3.37 1.59
CA SER A 53 9.33 2.93 0.27
C SER A 53 8.07 2.08 0.35
N ILE A 54 7.19 2.27 -0.62
CA ILE A 54 5.98 1.47 -0.79
C ILE A 54 5.93 0.91 -2.21
N ASN A 55 5.67 -0.40 -2.29
CA ASN A 55 5.45 -1.10 -3.55
C ASN A 55 4.01 -1.58 -3.57
N ILE A 56 3.32 -1.29 -4.67
CA ILE A 56 1.92 -1.68 -4.89
C ILE A 56 1.89 -2.48 -6.18
N GLU A 57 1.48 -3.73 -6.10
CA GLU A 57 1.21 -4.58 -7.25
C GLU A 57 -0.30 -4.68 -7.42
N VAL A 58 -0.79 -4.44 -8.63
CA VAL A 58 -2.22 -4.54 -8.97
C VAL A 58 -2.38 -5.52 -10.10
N GLU A 59 -3.17 -6.54 -9.90
CA GLU A 59 -3.46 -7.60 -10.85
C GLU A 59 -4.87 -7.44 -11.39
N ILE A 60 -4.94 -7.26 -12.70
CA ILE A 60 -6.20 -7.01 -13.41
C ILE A 60 -6.49 -8.13 -14.40
N ASP A 61 -7.76 -8.51 -14.49
CA ASP A 61 -8.23 -9.53 -15.43
C ASP A 61 -7.91 -9.15 -16.88
N SER A 62 -7.22 -10.04 -17.59
CA SER A 62 -6.88 -9.94 -19.01
C SER A 62 -8.03 -9.56 -19.95
N LEU A 63 -9.27 -9.96 -19.64
CA LEU A 63 -10.43 -9.72 -20.49
C LEU A 63 -10.98 -8.31 -20.36
N LYS A 64 -10.57 -7.55 -19.33
CA LYS A 64 -11.04 -6.18 -19.07
C LYS A 64 -9.89 -5.21 -18.80
N ALA A 65 -8.73 -5.49 -19.39
CA ALA A 65 -7.56 -4.64 -19.22
C ALA A 65 -7.87 -3.18 -19.61
N PRO A 66 -7.76 -2.21 -18.67
CA PRO A 66 -7.94 -0.80 -18.93
C PRO A 66 -6.94 -0.32 -19.97
N ASN A 67 -7.29 0.73 -20.69
CA ASN A 67 -6.37 1.38 -21.59
C ASN A 67 -5.29 2.17 -20.82
N LYS A 68 -4.23 2.58 -21.51
CA LYS A 68 -3.09 3.27 -20.90
C LYS A 68 -3.49 4.54 -20.12
N GLU A 69 -4.43 5.34 -20.64
CA GLU A 69 -4.89 6.56 -19.98
C GLU A 69 -5.62 6.26 -18.66
N GLU A 70 -6.42 5.20 -18.64
CA GLU A 70 -7.09 4.72 -17.42
C GLU A 70 -6.07 4.26 -16.37
N LEU A 71 -5.04 3.52 -16.77
CA LEU A 71 -3.95 3.09 -15.89
C LEU A 71 -3.13 4.28 -15.34
N GLU A 72 -2.85 5.28 -16.18
CA GLU A 72 -2.19 6.51 -15.74
C GLU A 72 -3.03 7.27 -14.72
N ASN A 73 -4.32 7.44 -14.98
CA ASN A 73 -5.25 8.11 -14.06
C ASN A 73 -5.40 7.37 -12.74
N LEU A 74 -5.46 6.04 -12.77
CA LEU A 74 -5.45 5.20 -11.59
C LEU A 74 -4.18 5.43 -10.77
N SER A 75 -3.00 5.34 -11.39
CA SER A 75 -1.72 5.53 -10.70
C SER A 75 -1.59 6.92 -10.07
N LYS A 76 -2.10 7.97 -10.74
CA LYS A 76 -2.14 9.34 -10.19
C LYS A 76 -3.03 9.44 -8.95
N LYS A 77 -4.20 8.78 -8.95
CA LYS A 77 -5.10 8.75 -7.78
C LYS A 77 -4.43 8.06 -6.59
N ILE A 78 -3.81 6.89 -6.82
CA ILE A 78 -3.08 6.14 -5.79
C ILE A 78 -1.94 7.01 -5.21
N ILE A 79 -1.10 7.58 -6.08
CA ILE A 79 0.00 8.46 -5.64
C ILE A 79 -0.53 9.67 -4.85
N SER A 80 -1.62 10.29 -5.31
CA SER A 80 -2.20 11.45 -4.62
C SER A 80 -2.68 11.09 -3.22
N TYR A 81 -3.32 9.93 -3.04
CA TYR A 81 -3.76 9.42 -1.75
C TYR A 81 -2.57 9.15 -0.82
N LEU A 82 -1.55 8.45 -1.32
CA LEU A 82 -0.37 8.12 -0.53
C LEU A 82 0.41 9.38 -0.12
N LYS A 83 0.48 10.39 -1.00
CA LYS A 83 1.09 11.69 -0.69
C LYS A 83 0.39 12.40 0.47
N THR A 84 -0.93 12.24 0.63
CA THR A 84 -1.69 12.94 1.68
C THR A 84 -1.69 12.20 3.01
N GLU A 85 -1.67 10.86 3.00
CA GLU A 85 -1.88 10.05 4.20
C GLU A 85 -0.58 9.53 4.82
N THR A 86 0.55 9.61 4.11
CA THR A 86 1.77 8.86 4.49
C THR A 86 3.05 9.68 4.37
N LYS A 87 4.15 9.16 4.94
CA LYS A 87 5.50 9.76 4.85
C LYS A 87 6.38 9.06 3.81
N TYR A 88 5.80 8.30 2.88
CA TYR A 88 6.59 7.55 1.90
C TYR A 88 7.27 8.50 0.91
N LYS A 89 8.54 8.21 0.62
CA LYS A 89 9.37 9.01 -0.31
C LYS A 89 9.51 8.35 -1.67
N ASP A 90 9.37 7.03 -1.73
CA ASP A 90 9.46 6.27 -2.96
C ASP A 90 8.20 5.40 -3.11
N ILE A 91 7.39 5.70 -4.12
CA ILE A 91 6.18 4.94 -4.47
C ILE A 91 6.43 4.22 -5.79
N ASN A 92 6.28 2.90 -5.80
CA ASN A 92 6.33 2.07 -7.00
C ASN A 92 4.99 1.36 -7.19
N ILE A 93 4.35 1.57 -8.34
CA ILE A 93 3.09 0.92 -8.72
C ILE A 93 3.36 0.07 -9.95
N THR A 94 3.14 -1.23 -9.83
CA THR A 94 3.21 -2.21 -10.92
C THR A 94 1.80 -2.69 -11.20
N ILE A 95 1.34 -2.60 -12.45
CA ILE A 95 0.06 -3.19 -12.86
C ILE A 95 0.36 -4.34 -13.80
N LYS A 96 -0.09 -5.53 -13.39
CA LYS A 96 0.01 -6.76 -14.15
C LYS A 96 -1.35 -7.15 -14.68
N LYS A 97 -1.32 -7.79 -15.83
CA LYS A 97 -2.46 -8.44 -16.43
C LYS A 97 -2.42 -9.91 -16.04
N ASP A 98 -3.37 -10.30 -15.21
CA ASP A 98 -3.61 -11.68 -14.80
C ASP A 98 -4.09 -12.47 -16.02
N SER A 99 -3.32 -13.48 -16.39
CA SER A 99 -3.55 -14.29 -17.59
C SER A 99 -3.94 -15.70 -17.17
N VAL A 100 -5.13 -16.12 -17.61
CA VAL A 100 -5.66 -17.45 -17.29
C VAL A 100 -4.85 -18.60 -17.91
N ILE A 101 -4.05 -18.31 -18.96
CA ILE A 101 -3.40 -19.32 -19.82
C ILE A 101 -1.88 -19.14 -19.88
N LEU A 102 -1.37 -17.93 -19.62
CA LEU A 102 0.05 -17.57 -19.74
C LEU A 102 0.52 -16.94 -18.42
N ASP A 103 1.82 -16.69 -18.30
CA ASP A 103 2.37 -15.92 -17.19
C ASP A 103 1.79 -14.49 -17.15
N ASP A 104 1.75 -13.90 -15.96
CA ASP A 104 1.29 -12.52 -15.76
C ASP A 104 2.15 -11.54 -16.55
N GLU A 105 1.49 -10.63 -17.25
CA GLU A 105 2.15 -9.64 -18.09
C GLU A 105 2.19 -8.29 -17.36
N VAL A 106 3.38 -7.75 -17.10
CA VAL A 106 3.50 -6.37 -16.61
C VAL A 106 3.13 -5.41 -17.73
N ILE A 107 1.99 -4.75 -17.60
CA ILE A 107 1.47 -3.84 -18.63
C ILE A 107 1.72 -2.36 -18.32
N TYR A 108 2.00 -2.03 -17.06
CA TYR A 108 2.26 -0.65 -16.65
C TYR A 108 3.12 -0.60 -15.38
N ILE A 109 4.07 0.35 -15.35
CA ILE A 109 4.89 0.64 -14.18
C ILE A 109 4.93 2.15 -14.00
N LYS A 110 4.67 2.61 -12.77
CA LYS A 110 4.82 4.00 -12.38
C LYS A 110 5.65 4.10 -11.11
N ARG A 111 6.74 4.87 -11.20
CA ARG A 111 7.57 5.26 -10.06
C ARG A 111 7.41 6.74 -9.80
N GLU A 112 7.31 7.09 -8.53
CA GLU A 112 7.23 8.45 -8.05
C GLU A 112 8.15 8.62 -6.85
N LYS A 113 9.02 9.63 -6.92
CA LYS A 113 9.80 10.09 -5.78
C LYS A 113 9.21 11.39 -5.27
N ILE A 114 9.08 11.53 -3.96
CA ILE A 114 8.42 12.66 -3.29
C ILE A 114 9.46 13.50 -2.55
#